data_AF-A0A1I7JIS6-F1
#
_entry.id   AF-A0A1I7JIS6-F1
#
_cell.length_a   1.000
_cell.length_b   1.000
_cell.length_c   1.000
_cell.angle_alpha   90.00
_cell.angle_beta   90.00
_cell.angle_gamma   90.00
#
_symmetry.space_group_name_H-M   'P 1'
#
loop_
_entity.id
_entity.type
_entity.pdbx_description
1 polymer ?
#
loop_
_entity_poly.entity_id
_entity_poly.type
_entity_poly.pdbx_seq_one_letter_code
_entity_poly.pdbx_strand_id
1 'polypeptide(L)'
;MEKVTIYKKLLEIQTKLNVPKNQFNKFGGYYYRNAEDIQNALKPLLAEQDCTAFFEKDVIEQVGERYYLVATFKLVDINTSETITVEARAREEEKKKGMDGSQITGGASSYARKYALNGLFLIDDAKDADSNEYHKEQNQNANQQTQFINDAQVQQIYNGINQLAQMTNQDP
;
A
#
# COMPACT_ATOMS: atom_id res chain seq x y z
N MET A 1 -24.36 32.72 -13.47
CA MET A 1 -23.65 31.83 -12.53
C MET A 1 -22.38 31.39 -13.21
N GLU A 2 -21.27 31.37 -12.49
CA GLU A 2 -19.99 30.89 -13.02
C GLU A 2 -20.10 29.38 -13.30
N LYS A 3 -19.63 28.93 -14.47
CA LYS A 3 -19.66 27.51 -14.84
C LYS A 3 -18.62 26.78 -13.97
N VAL A 4 -19.07 25.85 -13.13
CA VAL A 4 -18.18 24.97 -12.36
C VAL A 4 -17.43 24.06 -13.34
N THR A 5 -16.10 24.11 -13.32
CA THR A 5 -15.22 23.28 -14.17
C THR A 5 -14.78 22.02 -13.44
N ILE A 6 -14.32 21.00 -14.18
CA ILE A 6 -13.73 19.81 -13.58
C ILE A 6 -12.55 20.13 -12.65
N TYR A 7 -11.79 21.19 -12.91
CA TYR A 7 -10.70 21.62 -12.02
C TYR A 7 -11.21 22.18 -10.69
N LYS A 8 -12.34 22.91 -10.69
CA LYS A 8 -12.96 23.37 -9.45
C LYS A 8 -13.48 22.18 -8.62
N LYS A 9 -14.07 21.18 -9.29
CA LYS A 9 -14.50 19.91 -8.65
C LYS A 9 -13.32 19.13 -8.07
N LEU A 10 -12.22 19.01 -8.83
CA LEU A 10 -10.99 18.38 -8.35
C LEU A 10 -10.41 19.10 -7.12
N LEU A 11 -10.41 20.43 -7.12
CA LEU A 11 -9.96 21.22 -5.97
C LEU A 11 -10.79 20.91 -4.71
N GLU A 12 -12.11 20.80 -4.82
CA GLU A 12 -12.97 20.44 -3.68
C GLU A 12 -12.66 19.02 -3.17
N ILE A 13 -12.45 18.06 -4.08
CA ILE A 13 -12.06 16.69 -3.71
C ILE A 13 -10.70 16.70 -2.99
N GLN A 14 -9.68 17.35 -3.56
CA GLN A 14 -8.33 17.43 -2.99
C GLN A 14 -8.33 18.10 -1.61
N THR A 15 -9.17 19.12 -1.41
CA THR A 15 -9.26 19.85 -0.14
C THR A 15 -9.91 18.99 0.96
N LYS A 16 -10.92 18.19 0.61
CA LYS A 16 -11.70 17.40 1.57
C LYS A 16 -11.16 15.99 1.80
N LEU A 17 -10.38 15.45 0.86
CA LEU A 17 -9.92 14.07 0.93
C LEU A 17 -8.98 13.88 2.11
N ASN A 18 -9.41 13.02 3.03
CA ASN A 18 -8.59 12.57 4.15
C ASN A 18 -8.58 11.04 4.18
N VAL A 19 -7.38 10.46 4.14
CA VAL A 19 -7.19 9.00 4.12
C VAL A 19 -6.17 8.61 5.18
N PRO A 20 -6.58 8.08 6.34
CA PRO A 20 -5.67 7.67 7.40
C PRO A 20 -4.86 6.42 6.98
N LYS A 21 -3.65 6.28 7.54
CA LYS A 21 -2.79 5.11 7.35
C LYS A 21 -3.24 3.98 8.28
N ASN A 22 -4.21 3.17 7.85
CA ASN A 22 -4.82 2.12 8.66
C ASN A 22 -4.25 0.72 8.42
N GLN A 23 -3.47 0.53 7.36
CA GLN A 23 -2.85 -0.75 7.03
C GLN A 23 -1.50 -0.86 7.72
N PHE A 24 -1.14 -2.02 8.26
CA PHE A 24 0.15 -2.24 8.91
C PHE A 24 1.02 -3.21 8.10
N ASN A 25 2.19 -2.74 7.67
CA ASN A 25 3.18 -3.59 7.03
C ASN A 25 4.02 -4.29 8.10
N LYS A 26 3.79 -5.59 8.30
CA LYS A 26 4.53 -6.39 9.29
C LYS A 26 6.03 -6.52 8.99
N PHE A 27 6.41 -6.52 7.71
CA PHE A 27 7.82 -6.66 7.31
C PHE A 27 8.59 -5.34 7.46
N GLY A 28 7.91 -4.23 7.19
CA GLY A 28 8.48 -2.88 7.26
C GLY A 28 8.18 -2.13 8.56
N GLY A 29 7.39 -2.70 9.47
CA GLY A 29 7.05 -2.10 10.76
C GLY A 29 6.33 -0.74 10.71
N TYR A 30 5.71 -0.37 9.57
CA TYR A 30 5.08 0.95 9.39
C TYR A 30 3.61 0.85 8.99
N TYR A 31 2.86 1.89 9.32
CA TYR A 31 1.49 2.08 8.83
C TYR A 31 1.47 2.73 7.45
N TYR A 32 0.54 2.30 6.60
CA TYR A 32 0.34 2.80 5.25
C TYR A 32 -1.15 2.82 4.89
N ARG A 33 -1.47 3.36 3.71
CA ARG A 33 -2.76 3.26 3.04
C ARG A 33 -2.56 2.64 1.67
N ASN A 34 -3.46 1.76 1.25
CA ASN A 34 -3.43 1.16 -0.08
C ASN A 34 -4.35 1.92 -1.04
N ALA A 35 -4.43 1.46 -2.29
CA ALA A 35 -5.28 2.09 -3.30
C ALA A 35 -6.77 1.95 -2.93
N GLU A 36 -7.16 0.87 -2.26
CA GLU A 36 -8.53 0.58 -1.85
C GLU A 36 -9.01 1.52 -0.75
N ASP A 37 -8.16 1.84 0.23
CA ASP A 37 -8.42 2.82 1.28
C ASP A 37 -8.73 4.19 0.66
N ILE A 38 -7.90 4.61 -0.31
CA ILE A 38 -8.05 5.88 -1.02
C ILE A 38 -9.35 5.89 -1.84
N GLN A 39 -9.61 4.82 -2.61
CA GLN A 39 -10.84 4.70 -3.41
C GLN A 39 -12.10 4.74 -2.53
N ASN A 40 -12.08 4.10 -1.36
CA ASN A 40 -13.22 4.13 -0.43
C ASN A 40 -13.46 5.54 0.12
N ALA A 41 -12.41 6.28 0.45
CA ALA A 41 -12.51 7.67 0.90
C ALA A 41 -12.99 8.63 -0.22
N LEU A 42 -12.67 8.33 -1.48
CA LEU A 42 -13.09 9.14 -2.63
C LEU A 42 -14.57 9.04 -2.95
N LYS A 43 -15.21 7.87 -2.76
CA LYS A 43 -16.62 7.63 -3.13
C LYS A 43 -17.59 8.75 -2.74
N PRO A 44 -17.67 9.19 -1.47
CA PRO A 44 -18.60 10.26 -1.09
C PRO A 44 -18.26 11.61 -1.74
N LEU A 45 -16.97 11.91 -1.95
CA LEU A 45 -16.53 13.17 -2.55
C LEU A 45 -16.80 13.23 -4.05
N LEU A 46 -16.64 12.10 -4.74
CA LEU A 46 -16.98 11.96 -6.15
C LEU A 46 -18.49 12.17 -6.36
N ALA A 47 -19.32 11.56 -5.50
CA ALA A 47 -20.76 11.76 -5.52
C ALA A 47 -21.17 13.21 -5.23
N GLU A 48 -20.52 13.89 -4.28
CA GLU A 48 -20.78 15.30 -3.96
C GLU A 48 -20.45 16.24 -5.14
N GLN A 49 -19.45 15.90 -5.96
CA GLN A 49 -18.97 16.74 -7.06
C GLN A 49 -19.51 16.34 -8.44
N ASP A 50 -20.48 15.43 -8.53
CA ASP A 50 -20.96 14.86 -9.80
C ASP A 50 -19.78 14.37 -10.68
N CYS A 51 -18.89 13.59 -10.08
CA CYS A 51 -17.74 13.00 -10.75
C CYS A 51 -17.79 11.48 -10.66
N THR A 52 -17.22 10.82 -11.66
CA THR A 52 -16.85 9.40 -11.59
C THR A 52 -15.35 9.26 -11.85
N ALA A 53 -14.74 8.20 -11.31
CA ALA A 53 -13.33 7.94 -11.53
C ALA A 53 -13.05 6.44 -11.60
N PHE A 54 -12.11 6.05 -12.45
CA PHE A 54 -11.77 4.65 -12.69
C PHE A 54 -10.37 4.50 -13.28
N PHE A 55 -9.78 3.32 -13.10
CA PHE A 55 -8.61 2.91 -13.87
C PHE A 55 -9.06 2.52 -15.28
N GLU A 56 -8.57 3.24 -16.29
CA GLU A 56 -8.89 2.99 -17.68
C GLU A 56 -8.17 1.73 -18.20
N LYS A 57 -6.90 1.56 -17.81
CA LYS A 57 -6.10 0.40 -18.16
C LYS A 57 -4.89 0.27 -17.23
N ASP A 58 -4.41 -0.96 -17.11
CA ASP A 58 -3.08 -1.28 -16.63
C ASP A 58 -2.31 -1.94 -17.78
N VAL A 59 -1.09 -1.49 -18.03
CA VAL A 59 -0.21 -2.06 -19.07
C VAL A 59 1.18 -2.33 -18.51
N ILE A 60 1.92 -3.21 -19.19
CA ILE A 60 3.33 -3.44 -18.90
C ILE A 60 4.15 -2.65 -19.93
N GLU A 61 5.07 -1.83 -19.44
CA GLU A 61 6.07 -1.13 -20.25
C GLU A 61 7.45 -1.74 -19.97
N GLN A 62 8.21 -2.05 -21.03
CA GLN A 62 9.58 -2.53 -20.93
C GLN A 62 10.57 -1.40 -21.25
N VAL A 63 11.50 -1.14 -20.33
CA VAL A 63 12.60 -0.17 -20.50
C VAL A 63 13.93 -0.89 -20.26
N GLY A 64 14.59 -1.29 -21.35
CA GLY A 64 15.76 -2.17 -21.29
C GLY A 64 15.41 -3.52 -20.63
N GLU A 65 16.12 -3.88 -19.58
CA GLU A 65 15.91 -5.11 -18.79
C GLU A 65 14.90 -4.93 -17.64
N ARG A 66 14.07 -3.88 -17.66
CA ARG A 66 13.12 -3.58 -16.58
C ARG A 66 11.70 -3.54 -17.10
N TYR A 67 10.79 -4.13 -16.31
CA TYR A 67 9.36 -4.07 -16.53
C TYR A 67 8.72 -3.11 -15.54
N TYR A 68 7.76 -2.32 -16.03
CA TYR A 68 6.98 -1.38 -15.26
C TYR A 68 5.51 -1.65 -15.47
N LEU A 69 4.75 -1.77 -14.39
CA LEU A 69 3.30 -1.69 -14.44
C LEU A 69 2.93 -0.22 -14.51
N VAL A 70 2.16 0.16 -15.53
CA VAL A 70 1.66 1.52 -15.74
C VAL A 70 0.14 1.50 -15.58
N ALA A 71 -0.37 2.26 -14.62
CA ALA A 71 -1.79 2.41 -14.37
C ALA A 71 -2.27 3.78 -14.86
N THR A 72 -3.27 3.80 -15.73
CA THR A 72 -3.91 5.02 -16.22
C THR A 72 -5.21 5.25 -15.44
N PHE A 73 -5.28 6.33 -14.65
CA PHE A 73 -6.45 6.69 -13.86
C PHE A 73 -7.15 7.92 -14.44
N LYS A 74 -8.47 7.90 -14.48
CA LYS A 74 -9.29 8.96 -15.05
C LYS A 74 -10.32 9.47 -14.04
N LEU A 75 -10.41 10.79 -13.91
CA LEU A 75 -11.53 11.50 -13.30
C LEU A 75 -12.39 12.10 -14.42
N VAL A 76 -13.71 11.94 -14.32
CA VAL A 76 -14.68 12.36 -15.32
C VAL A 76 -15.78 13.16 -14.64
N ASP A 77 -16.07 14.36 -15.17
CA ASP A 77 -17.28 15.10 -14.83
C ASP A 77 -18.46 14.49 -15.60
N ILE A 78 -19.45 13.95 -14.89
CA ILE A 78 -20.57 13.23 -15.52
C ILE A 78 -21.51 14.16 -16.29
N ASN A 79 -21.49 15.46 -15.97
CA ASN A 79 -22.40 16.44 -16.58
C ASN A 79 -21.83 17.01 -17.88
N THR A 80 -20.51 17.11 -17.99
CA THR A 80 -19.84 17.76 -19.14
C THR A 80 -19.02 16.78 -19.99
N SER A 81 -18.75 15.57 -19.49
CA SER A 81 -17.79 14.64 -20.07
C SER A 81 -16.34 15.16 -20.12
N GLU A 82 -16.03 16.26 -19.43
CA GLU A 82 -14.64 16.71 -19.24
C GLU A 82 -13.88 15.65 -18.43
N THR A 83 -12.58 15.49 -18.71
CA THR A 83 -11.77 14.44 -18.08
C THR A 83 -10.40 14.95 -17.66
N ILE A 84 -9.87 14.37 -16.58
CA ILE A 84 -8.48 14.51 -16.16
C ILE A 84 -7.89 13.10 -16.09
N THR A 85 -6.77 12.89 -16.77
CA THR A 85 -6.08 11.60 -16.81
C THR A 85 -4.69 11.74 -16.22
N VAL A 86 -4.32 10.77 -15.39
CA VAL A 86 -2.97 10.64 -14.85
C VAL A 86 -2.47 9.22 -15.10
N GLU A 87 -1.16 9.10 -15.26
CA GLU A 87 -0.49 7.81 -15.33
C GLU A 87 0.56 7.75 -14.24
N ALA A 88 0.68 6.58 -13.62
CA ALA A 88 1.77 6.29 -12.71
C ALA A 88 2.30 4.89 -12.94
N ARG A 89 3.55 4.69 -12.56
CA ARG A 89 4.29 3.46 -12.83
C ARG A 89 4.97 2.92 -11.60
N ALA A 90 5.02 1.60 -11.50
CA ALA A 90 5.78 0.88 -10.48
C ALA A 90 6.62 -0.20 -11.15
N ARG A 91 7.89 -0.28 -10.74
CA ARG A 91 8.81 -1.29 -11.26
C ARG A 91 8.38 -2.67 -10.77
N GLU A 92 8.30 -3.61 -11.69
CA GLU A 92 8.21 -5.04 -11.40
C GLU A 92 9.62 -5.60 -11.20
N GLU A 93 9.86 -6.24 -10.06
CA GLU A 93 11.14 -6.91 -9.79
C GLU A 93 11.14 -8.30 -10.43
N GLU A 94 12.22 -8.71 -11.09
CA GLU A 94 12.29 -10.06 -11.66
C GLU A 94 12.16 -11.16 -10.58
N LYS A 95 12.72 -10.90 -9.40
CA LYS A 95 12.69 -11.83 -8.26
C LYS A 95 12.53 -11.06 -6.96
N LYS A 96 11.67 -11.56 -6.09
CA LYS A 96 11.51 -11.07 -4.72
C LYS A 96 11.39 -12.24 -3.76
N LYS A 97 12.21 -12.26 -2.72
CA LYS A 97 12.31 -13.40 -1.79
C LYS A 97 10.94 -13.66 -1.15
N GLY A 98 10.45 -14.90 -1.30
CA GLY A 98 9.17 -15.33 -0.72
C GLY A 98 7.92 -14.90 -1.50
N MET A 99 8.08 -14.37 -2.73
CA MET A 99 6.97 -14.06 -3.62
C MET A 99 7.08 -14.85 -4.92
N ASP A 100 5.95 -15.39 -5.38
CA ASP A 100 5.85 -15.93 -6.75
C ASP A 100 5.65 -14.80 -7.77
N GLY A 101 5.75 -15.14 -9.07
CA GLY A 101 5.62 -14.15 -10.14
C GLY A 101 4.29 -13.40 -10.12
N SER A 102 3.18 -14.08 -9.82
CA SER A 102 1.85 -13.44 -9.76
C SER A 102 1.76 -12.42 -8.63
N GLN A 103 2.37 -12.71 -7.48
CA GLN A 103 2.43 -11.79 -6.34
C GLN A 103 3.32 -10.59 -6.62
N ILE A 104 4.42 -10.76 -7.37
CA ILE A 104 5.28 -9.68 -7.81
C ILE A 104 4.51 -8.73 -8.75
N THR A 105 3.91 -9.26 -9.82
CA THR A 105 3.12 -8.46 -10.78
C THR A 105 1.94 -7.78 -10.08
N GLY A 106 1.21 -8.51 -9.23
CA GLY A 106 0.11 -7.96 -8.44
C GLY A 106 0.57 -6.82 -7.52
N GLY A 107 1.70 -6.99 -6.84
CA GLY A 107 2.31 -5.95 -6.02
C GLY A 107 2.68 -4.71 -6.82
N ALA A 108 3.30 -4.87 -7.99
CA ALA A 108 3.63 -3.76 -8.88
C ALA A 108 2.37 -3.02 -9.37
N SER A 109 1.32 -3.74 -9.78
CA SER A 109 0.03 -3.12 -10.16
C SER A 109 -0.58 -2.31 -9.02
N SER A 110 -0.62 -2.87 -7.80
CA SER A 110 -1.12 -2.15 -6.61
C SER A 110 -0.35 -0.85 -6.35
N TYR A 111 0.98 -0.86 -6.50
CA TYR A 111 1.80 0.36 -6.35
C TYR A 111 1.53 1.38 -7.45
N ALA A 112 1.47 0.96 -8.72
CA ALA A 112 1.19 1.86 -9.84
C ALA A 112 -0.17 2.55 -9.67
N ARG A 113 -1.21 1.77 -9.31
CA ARG A 113 -2.54 2.28 -9.02
C ARG A 113 -2.55 3.27 -7.86
N LYS A 114 -1.86 2.95 -6.76
CA LYS A 114 -1.74 3.84 -5.61
C LYS A 114 -1.04 5.16 -6.01
N TYR A 115 0.04 5.10 -6.78
CA TYR A 115 0.76 6.30 -7.21
C TYR A 115 -0.06 7.19 -8.14
N ALA A 116 -0.91 6.61 -9.00
CA ALA A 116 -1.81 7.38 -9.85
C ALA A 116 -2.82 8.16 -9.00
N LEU A 117 -3.41 7.48 -7.99
CA LEU A 117 -4.31 8.13 -7.03
C LEU A 117 -3.58 9.22 -6.23
N ASN A 118 -2.37 8.95 -5.75
CA ASN A 118 -1.59 9.93 -4.99
C ASN A 118 -1.26 11.18 -5.82
N GLY A 119 -0.86 11.00 -7.08
CA GLY A 119 -0.55 12.11 -7.98
C GLY A 119 -1.76 12.98 -8.30
N LEU A 120 -2.93 12.38 -8.58
CA LEU A 120 -4.13 13.15 -8.90
C LEU A 120 -4.73 13.86 -7.67
N PHE A 121 -4.71 13.21 -6.51
CA PHE A 121 -5.37 13.73 -5.31
C PHE A 121 -4.44 14.34 -4.27
N LEU A 122 -3.17 14.60 -4.64
CA LEU A 122 -2.16 15.22 -3.78
C LEU A 122 -1.95 14.50 -2.45
N ILE A 123 -2.02 13.16 -2.48
CA ILE A 123 -1.86 12.35 -1.28
C ILE A 123 -0.37 12.13 -1.05
N ASP A 124 0.16 12.79 -0.03
CA ASP A 124 1.56 12.65 0.34
C ASP A 124 1.81 11.36 1.11
N ASP A 125 2.35 10.36 0.41
CA ASP A 125 2.85 9.11 1.00
C ASP A 125 4.37 9.12 1.20
N ALA A 126 5.08 10.12 0.68
CA ALA A 126 6.53 10.15 0.68
C ALA A 126 7.02 10.80 1.97
N LYS A 127 7.56 9.99 2.88
CA LYS A 127 8.49 10.54 3.87
C LYS A 127 9.80 10.82 3.15
N ASP A 128 10.26 12.06 3.23
CA ASP A 128 11.59 12.43 2.77
C ASP A 128 12.61 11.46 3.40
N ALA A 129 13.47 10.86 2.58
CA ALA A 129 14.46 9.89 3.04
C ALA A 129 15.47 10.55 4.01
N ASP A 130 15.63 11.87 3.90
CA ASP A 130 16.46 12.68 4.78
C ASP A 130 15.70 13.16 6.03
N SER A 131 14.41 12.81 6.19
CA SER A 131 13.64 13.18 7.37
C SER A 131 14.05 12.36 8.60
N ASN A 132 14.12 13.04 9.74
CA ASN A 132 14.36 12.39 11.04
C ASN A 132 13.33 11.30 11.38
N GLU A 133 12.11 11.39 10.83
CA GLU A 133 11.08 10.34 10.96
C GLU A 133 11.40 9.09 10.16
N TYR A 134 11.92 9.23 8.94
CA TYR A 134 12.39 8.09 8.13
C TYR A 134 13.50 7.33 8.86
N HIS A 135 14.46 8.05 9.44
CA HIS A 135 15.52 7.44 10.26
C HIS A 135 15.01 6.80 11.55
N LYS A 136 13.99 7.36 12.22
CA LYS A 136 13.39 6.75 13.42
C LYS A 136 12.68 5.44 13.10
N GLU A 137 11.93 5.38 12.00
CA GLU A 137 11.27 4.14 11.56
C GLU A 137 12.30 3.09 11.11
N GLN A 138 13.36 3.50 10.39
CA GLN A 138 14.43 2.58 9.98
C GLN A 138 15.20 2.00 11.18
N ASN A 139 15.46 2.81 12.21
CA ASN A 139 16.10 2.36 13.45
C ASN A 139 15.18 1.48 14.33
N GLN A 140 13.87 1.74 14.33
CA GLN A 140 12.89 0.86 14.99
C GLN A 140 12.79 -0.50 14.27
N ASN A 141 12.90 -0.52 12.94
CA ASN A 141 12.90 -1.73 12.13
C ASN A 141 14.16 -2.60 12.30
N ALA A 142 15.33 -1.99 12.53
CA ALA A 142 16.55 -2.72 12.85
C ALA A 142 16.47 -3.48 14.19
N ASN A 143 15.66 -2.98 15.14
CA ASN A 143 15.51 -3.56 16.48
C ASN A 143 14.37 -4.60 16.58
N GLN A 144 13.56 -4.78 15.54
CA GLN A 144 12.55 -5.84 15.46
C GLN A 144 13.05 -7.05 14.66
N GLN A 145 14.29 -7.47 14.91
CA GLN A 145 14.63 -8.88 14.67
C GLN A 145 13.69 -9.69 15.55
N THR A 146 12.75 -10.40 14.91
CA THR A 146 11.96 -11.46 15.52
C THR A 146 12.91 -12.28 16.39
N GLN A 147 12.76 -12.24 17.72
CA GLN A 147 13.51 -13.13 18.59
C GLN A 147 13.01 -14.54 18.30
N PHE A 148 13.69 -15.21 17.37
CA PHE A 148 13.59 -16.65 17.24
C PHE A 148 14.06 -17.23 18.57
N ILE A 149 13.21 -18.06 19.18
CA ILE A 149 13.54 -18.82 20.37
C ILE A 149 14.82 -19.59 20.04
N ASN A 150 15.90 -19.35 20.80
CA ASN A 150 17.19 -19.95 20.49
C ASN A 150 17.18 -21.45 20.84
N ASP A 151 18.15 -22.20 20.32
CA ASP A 151 18.22 -23.66 20.51
C ASP A 151 18.19 -24.06 21.98
N ALA A 152 18.75 -23.25 22.89
CA ALA A 152 18.73 -23.52 24.32
C ALA A 152 17.33 -23.40 24.92
N GLN A 153 16.55 -22.40 24.50
CA GLN A 153 15.15 -22.23 24.91
C GLN A 153 14.26 -23.33 24.30
N VAL A 154 14.54 -23.77 23.07
CA VAL A 154 13.86 -24.93 22.46
C VAL A 154 14.14 -26.21 23.26
N GLN A 155 15.38 -26.43 23.69
CA GLN A 155 15.74 -27.56 24.56
C GLN A 155 15.04 -27.50 25.92
N GLN A 156 14.89 -26.31 26.51
CA GLN A 156 14.13 -26.15 27.75
C GLN A 156 12.65 -26.52 27.57
N ILE A 157 12.05 -26.15 26.44
CA ILE A 157 10.66 -26.54 26.11
C ILE A 157 10.54 -28.06 25.97
N TYR A 158 11.47 -28.70 25.24
CA TYR A 158 11.49 -30.16 25.12
C TYR A 158 11.63 -30.85 26.48
N ASN A 159 12.50 -30.35 27.34
CA ASN A 159 12.71 -30.90 28.68
C ASN A 159 11.45 -30.75 29.56
N GLY A 160 10.78 -29.60 29.50
CA GLY A 160 9.53 -29.37 30.22
C GLY A 160 8.39 -30.28 29.75
N ILE A 161 8.24 -30.47 28.44
CA ILE A 161 7.26 -31.40 27.87
C ILE A 161 7.53 -32.83 28.34
N ASN A 162 8.79 -33.26 28.36
CA ASN A 162 9.17 -34.59 28.82
C ASN A 162 8.94 -34.78 30.33
N GLN A 163 9.19 -33.77 31.15
CA GLN A 163 8.88 -33.81 32.59
C GLN A 163 7.37 -33.91 32.83
N LEU A 164 6.55 -33.13 32.11
CA LEU A 164 5.09 -33.21 32.21
C LEU A 164 4.57 -34.58 31.79
N ALA A 165 5.09 -35.14 30.68
CA ALA A 165 4.72 -36.48 30.22
C ALA A 165 5.11 -37.58 31.22
N GLN A 166 6.21 -37.41 31.96
CA GLN A 166 6.61 -38.32 33.04
C GLN A 166 5.71 -38.18 34.27
N MET A 167 5.27 -36.97 34.59
CA MET A 167 4.33 -36.71 35.68
C MET A 167 2.93 -37.24 35.39
N THR A 168 2.49 -37.28 34.12
CA THR A 168 1.20 -37.88 33.72
C THR A 168 1.24 -39.39 33.55
N ASN A 169 2.44 -40.00 33.49
CA ASN A 169 2.63 -41.45 33.41
C ASN A 169 2.99 -42.09 34.76
N GLN A 170 3.01 -41.30 35.84
CA GLN A 170 3.06 -41.80 37.21
C GLN A 170 1.66 -41.70 37.83
N ASP A 171 0.89 -42.78 37.69
CA ASP A 171 -0.12 -43.17 38.70
C ASP A 171 0.44 -44.42 39.39
N PRO A 172 0.29 -44.53 40.73
CA PRO A 172 -0.99 -44.35 41.42
C PRO A 172 -1.03 -43.23 42.47
#